data_AF-A0A1C4TBI7-F1
#
_entry.id   AF-A0A1C4TBI7-F1
#
_cell.length_a   1.000
_cell.length_b   1.000
_cell.length_c   1.000
_cell.angle_alpha   90.00
_cell.angle_beta   90.00
_cell.angle_gamma   90.00
#
_symmetry.space_group_name_H-M   'P 1'
#
loop_
_entity.id
_entity.type
_entity.pdbx_description
1 polymer ?
#
loop_
_entity_poly.entity_id
_entity_poly.type
_entity_poly.pdbx_seq_one_letter_code
_entity_poly.pdbx_strand_id
1 'polypeptide(L)'
;IGRARAAFDRGPAGADPEWMSFFREAELELLEAQCWSALGDWSRAARHGRRAVLLQDAHFTRNLALYRAQLTGDLARAGRADEAAATGHQVLDLLTRVQSSRIRGMLAGAAAVLKPRTGAAEVSSFLTRHESSP
;
A
#
# COMPACT_ATOMS: atom_id res chain seq x y z
N ILE A 1 11.36 0.41 -15.06
CA ILE A 1 10.00 -0.20 -15.12
C ILE A 1 9.82 -1.09 -16.36
N GLY A 2 9.93 -0.58 -17.60
CA GLY A 2 9.63 -1.36 -18.81
C GLY A 2 10.32 -2.74 -18.97
N ARG A 3 11.63 -2.85 -18.65
CA ARG A 3 12.34 -4.14 -18.70
C ARG A 3 11.81 -5.18 -17.69
N ALA A 4 11.39 -4.73 -16.51
CA ALA A 4 10.83 -5.62 -15.48
C ALA A 4 9.45 -6.15 -15.89
N ARG A 5 8.60 -5.28 -16.45
CA ARG A 5 7.28 -5.67 -16.98
C ARG A 5 7.42 -6.68 -18.12
N ALA A 6 8.27 -6.38 -19.11
CA ALA A 6 8.54 -7.29 -20.21
C ALA A 6 9.15 -8.63 -19.76
N ALA A 7 9.84 -8.67 -18.61
CA ALA A 7 10.34 -9.91 -18.03
C ALA A 7 9.22 -10.73 -17.38
N PHE A 8 8.35 -10.07 -16.63
CA PHE A 8 7.18 -10.71 -16.03
C PHE A 8 6.20 -11.24 -17.09
N ASP A 9 5.95 -10.49 -18.15
CA ASP A 9 5.00 -10.85 -19.21
C ASP A 9 5.45 -12.09 -20.03
N ARG A 10 6.74 -12.45 -19.99
CA ARG A 10 7.23 -13.71 -20.60
C ARG A 10 6.72 -14.95 -19.86
N GLY A 11 6.22 -14.80 -18.63
CA GLY A 11 5.72 -15.89 -17.82
C GLY A 11 6.82 -16.81 -17.28
N PRO A 12 6.41 -17.93 -16.65
CA PRO A 12 7.33 -18.86 -16.00
C PRO A 12 8.31 -19.52 -16.97
N ALA A 13 9.55 -19.75 -16.51
CA ALA A 13 10.57 -20.50 -17.21
C ALA A 13 11.00 -21.73 -16.40
N GLY A 14 11.48 -22.78 -17.08
CA GLY A 14 11.90 -24.03 -16.43
C GLY A 14 13.09 -23.90 -15.47
N ALA A 15 13.81 -22.77 -15.50
CA ALA A 15 14.91 -22.46 -14.59
C ALA A 15 14.49 -21.53 -13.44
N ASP A 16 13.20 -21.16 -13.33
CA ASP A 16 12.74 -20.27 -12.27
C ASP A 16 12.86 -20.97 -10.91
N PRO A 17 13.45 -20.31 -9.91
CA PRO A 17 13.48 -20.85 -8.56
C PRO A 17 12.06 -20.93 -7.99
N GLU A 18 11.83 -21.92 -7.12
CA GLU A 18 10.51 -22.22 -6.56
C GLU A 18 9.80 -21.01 -5.95
N TRP A 19 10.56 -20.09 -5.33
CA TRP A 19 10.02 -18.89 -4.70
C TRP A 19 9.31 -17.95 -5.70
N MET A 20 9.59 -18.05 -7.01
CA MET A 20 8.95 -17.21 -8.03
C MET A 20 7.46 -17.53 -8.21
N SER A 21 6.99 -18.68 -7.74
CA SER A 21 5.56 -19.02 -7.73
C SER A 21 4.71 -18.11 -6.82
N PHE A 22 5.36 -17.41 -5.87
CA PHE A 22 4.76 -16.41 -5.00
C PHE A 22 4.82 -14.98 -5.57
N PHE A 23 5.68 -14.73 -6.57
CA PHE A 23 5.79 -13.41 -7.20
C PHE A 23 4.71 -13.28 -8.28
N ARG A 24 3.64 -12.57 -7.92
CA ARG A 24 2.43 -12.40 -8.76
C ARG A 24 2.34 -10.96 -9.25
N GLU A 25 1.37 -10.69 -10.13
CA GLU A 25 1.15 -9.33 -10.67
C GLU A 25 0.95 -8.30 -9.56
N ALA A 26 0.32 -8.68 -8.44
CA ALA A 26 0.13 -7.81 -7.29
C ALA A 26 1.45 -7.25 -6.72
N GLU A 27 2.50 -8.09 -6.62
CA GLU A 27 3.83 -7.68 -6.13
C GLU A 27 4.52 -6.76 -7.15
N LEU A 28 4.38 -7.06 -8.46
CA LEU A 28 4.92 -6.21 -9.51
C LEU A 28 4.27 -4.81 -9.51
N GLU A 29 2.95 -4.73 -9.35
CA GLU A 29 2.24 -3.46 -9.20
C GLU A 29 2.68 -2.70 -7.94
N LEU A 30 2.92 -3.38 -6.82
CA LEU A 30 3.43 -2.74 -5.60
C LEU A 30 4.84 -2.17 -5.82
N LEU A 31 5.74 -2.92 -6.44
CA LEU A 31 7.11 -2.47 -6.73
C LEU A 31 7.10 -1.26 -7.67
N GLU A 32 6.23 -1.28 -8.67
CA GLU A 32 6.04 -0.13 -9.56
C GLU A 32 5.49 1.09 -8.81
N ALA A 33 4.52 0.89 -7.90
CA ALA A 33 4.02 1.96 -7.03
C ALA A 33 5.16 2.59 -6.22
N GLN A 34 5.99 1.77 -5.55
CA GLN A 34 7.14 2.24 -4.77
C GLN A 34 8.16 3.00 -5.62
N CYS A 35 8.42 2.59 -6.87
CA CYS A 35 9.26 3.36 -7.78
C CYS A 35 8.68 4.76 -8.06
N TRP A 36 7.38 4.86 -8.32
CA TRP A 36 6.73 6.16 -8.54
C TRP A 36 6.70 7.02 -7.28
N SER A 37 6.48 6.42 -6.11
CA SER A 37 6.59 7.10 -4.81
C SER A 37 7.99 7.68 -4.61
N ALA A 38 9.04 6.92 -4.91
CA ALA A 38 10.42 7.39 -4.80
C ALA A 38 10.74 8.55 -5.76
N LEU A 39 10.04 8.62 -6.90
CA LEU A 39 10.15 9.72 -7.87
C LEU A 39 9.25 10.92 -7.55
N GLY A 40 8.38 10.82 -6.53
CA GLY A 40 7.42 11.86 -6.16
C GLY A 40 6.17 11.94 -7.04
N ASP A 41 5.95 10.98 -7.96
CA ASP A 41 4.71 10.89 -8.73
C ASP A 41 3.65 10.09 -7.95
N TRP A 42 3.10 10.73 -6.92
CA TRP A 42 2.16 10.12 -5.98
C TRP A 42 0.85 9.67 -6.64
N SER A 43 0.43 10.35 -7.70
CA SER A 43 -0.80 9.98 -8.43
C SER A 43 -0.61 8.67 -9.19
N ARG A 44 0.53 8.49 -9.87
CA ARG A 44 0.85 7.20 -10.50
C ARG A 44 1.11 6.12 -9.46
N ALA A 45 1.82 6.43 -8.38
CA ALA A 45 2.04 5.50 -7.28
C ALA A 45 0.71 4.96 -6.72
N ALA A 46 -0.24 5.84 -6.39
CA ALA A 46 -1.55 5.45 -5.91
C ALA A 46 -2.35 4.61 -6.92
N ARG A 47 -2.22 4.88 -8.23
CA ARG A 47 -2.86 4.06 -9.27
C ARG A 47 -2.34 2.62 -9.25
N HIS A 48 -1.02 2.43 -9.20
CA HIS A 48 -0.41 1.10 -9.11
C HIS A 48 -0.70 0.43 -7.76
N GLY A 49 -0.67 1.19 -6.66
CA GLY A 49 -1.03 0.71 -5.33
C GLY A 49 -2.46 0.17 -5.25
N ARG A 50 -3.43 0.81 -5.91
CA ARG A 50 -4.81 0.27 -6.02
C ARG A 50 -4.86 -1.06 -6.75
N ARG A 51 -4.14 -1.17 -7.89
CA ARG A 51 -4.08 -2.42 -8.66
C ARG A 51 -3.45 -3.53 -7.82
N ALA A 52 -2.36 -3.24 -7.11
CA ALA A 52 -1.71 -4.17 -6.19
C ALA A 52 -2.69 -4.67 -5.11
N VAL A 53 -3.42 -3.77 -4.45
CA VAL A 53 -4.42 -4.12 -3.42
C VAL A 53 -5.57 -4.95 -3.99
N LEU A 54 -6.05 -4.63 -5.21
CA LEU A 54 -7.13 -5.36 -5.87
C LEU A 54 -6.72 -6.78 -6.27
N LEU A 55 -5.49 -6.96 -6.75
CA LEU A 55 -4.96 -8.25 -7.21
C LEU A 55 -4.50 -9.14 -6.05
N GLN A 56 -4.21 -8.56 -4.89
CA GLN A 56 -3.67 -9.30 -3.76
C GLN A 56 -4.73 -10.18 -3.10
N ASP A 57 -4.46 -11.48 -3.07
CA ASP A 57 -5.31 -12.45 -2.37
C ASP A 57 -5.37 -12.14 -0.87
N ALA A 58 -6.60 -12.01 -0.36
CA ALA A 58 -6.89 -11.69 1.03
C ALA A 58 -6.41 -12.76 2.03
N HIS A 59 -6.18 -13.99 1.57
CA HIS A 59 -5.54 -15.04 2.35
C HIS A 59 -4.17 -14.59 2.89
N PHE A 60 -3.39 -13.85 2.08
CA PHE A 60 -2.09 -13.29 2.49
C PHE A 60 -2.26 -11.96 3.23
N THR A 61 -2.91 -12.03 4.40
CA THR A 61 -3.34 -10.87 5.19
C THR A 61 -2.20 -9.86 5.48
N ARG A 62 -0.98 -10.34 5.78
CA ARG A 62 0.17 -9.44 6.03
C ARG A 62 0.58 -8.66 4.78
N ASN A 63 0.61 -9.29 3.61
CA ASN A 63 0.96 -8.62 2.36
C ASN A 63 -0.12 -7.62 1.95
N LEU A 64 -1.40 -8.00 2.10
CA LEU A 64 -2.51 -7.07 1.85
C LEU A 64 -2.43 -5.83 2.76
N ALA A 65 -2.07 -6.01 4.04
CA ALA A 65 -1.86 -4.91 4.98
C ALA A 65 -0.68 -4.02 4.57
N LEU A 66 0.43 -4.61 4.13
CA LEU A 66 1.58 -3.87 3.59
C LEU A 66 1.20 -3.03 2.38
N TYR A 67 0.46 -3.61 1.42
CA TYR A 67 0.09 -2.94 0.18
C TYR A 67 -0.90 -1.79 0.44
N ARG A 68 -1.88 -2.01 1.33
CA ARG A 68 -2.80 -0.94 1.76
C ARG A 68 -2.08 0.17 2.52
N ALA A 69 -1.06 -0.14 3.32
CA ALA A 69 -0.27 0.88 4.00
C ALA A 69 0.55 1.74 3.02
N GLN A 70 1.15 1.10 1.99
CA GLN A 70 1.81 1.82 0.90
C GLN A 70 0.82 2.74 0.19
N LEU A 71 -0.32 2.21 -0.24
CA LEU A 71 -1.38 2.97 -0.91
C LEU A 71 -1.87 4.14 -0.07
N THR A 72 -2.06 3.95 1.25
CA THR A 72 -2.47 5.02 2.17
C THR A 72 -1.49 6.20 2.14
N GLY A 73 -0.18 5.91 2.17
CA GLY A 73 0.87 6.93 2.10
C GLY A 73 0.93 7.66 0.76
N ASP A 74 0.70 6.94 -0.34
CA ASP A 74 0.68 7.51 -1.70
C ASP A 74 -0.55 8.39 -1.91
N LEU A 75 -1.74 7.94 -1.47
CA LEU A 75 -2.97 8.73 -1.52
C LEU A 75 -2.87 10.03 -0.71
N ALA A 76 -2.31 9.94 0.50
CA ALA A 76 -2.13 11.10 1.37
C ALA A 76 -1.24 12.17 0.71
N ARG A 77 -0.13 11.75 0.08
CA ARG A 77 0.79 12.65 -0.63
C ARG A 77 0.23 13.15 -1.96
N ALA A 78 -0.63 12.36 -2.61
CA ALA A 78 -1.38 12.78 -3.79
C ALA A 78 -2.54 13.75 -3.48
N GLY A 79 -2.78 14.09 -2.21
CA GLY A 79 -3.87 14.98 -1.79
C GLY A 79 -5.25 14.34 -1.75
N ARG A 80 -5.33 13.01 -1.88
CA ARG A 80 -6.59 12.23 -1.84
C ARG A 80 -6.93 11.84 -0.40
N ALA A 81 -7.17 12.84 0.44
CA ALA A 81 -7.20 12.69 1.90
C ALA A 81 -8.28 11.71 2.40
N ASP A 82 -9.51 11.81 1.91
CA ASP A 82 -10.62 10.95 2.35
C ASP A 82 -10.37 9.48 2.01
N GLU A 83 -9.89 9.20 0.80
CA GLU A 83 -9.56 7.85 0.39
C GLU A 83 -8.33 7.30 1.12
N ALA A 84 -7.36 8.16 1.42
CA ALA A 84 -6.23 7.78 2.27
C ALA A 84 -6.72 7.37 3.66
N ALA A 85 -7.60 8.16 4.28
CA ALA A 85 -8.18 7.85 5.58
C ALA A 85 -8.97 6.53 5.57
N ALA A 86 -9.82 6.33 4.56
CA ALA A 86 -10.57 5.08 4.37
C ALA A 86 -9.65 3.86 4.20
N THR A 87 -8.59 3.99 3.39
CA THR A 87 -7.59 2.92 3.22
C THR A 87 -6.81 2.68 4.52
N GLY A 88 -6.49 3.74 5.26
CA GLY A 88 -5.82 3.67 6.56
C GLY A 88 -6.63 2.92 7.62
N HIS A 89 -7.95 3.13 7.66
CA HIS A 89 -8.86 2.34 8.50
C HIS A 89 -8.78 0.84 8.18
N GLN A 90 -8.77 0.48 6.89
CA GLN A 90 -8.61 -0.92 6.48
C GLN A 90 -7.27 -1.51 6.92
N VAL A 91 -6.18 -0.72 6.93
CA VAL A 91 -4.89 -1.16 7.47
C VAL A 91 -5.01 -1.46 8.97
N LEU A 92 -5.66 -0.58 9.74
CA LEU A 92 -5.88 -0.78 11.17
C LEU A 92 -6.72 -2.03 11.45
N ASP A 93 -7.74 -2.32 10.64
CA ASP A 93 -8.51 -3.57 10.73
C ASP A 93 -7.62 -4.80 10.56
N LEU A 94 -6.70 -4.76 9.58
CA LEU A 94 -5.78 -5.87 9.35
C LEU A 94 -4.73 -6.02 10.45
N LEU A 95 -4.26 -4.92 11.05
CA LEU A 95 -3.29 -4.92 12.16
C LEU A 95 -3.84 -5.57 13.44
N THR A 96 -5.16 -5.78 13.55
CA THR A 96 -5.74 -6.62 14.62
C THR A 96 -5.37 -8.10 14.46
N ARG A 97 -5.04 -8.54 13.24
CA ARG A 97 -4.71 -9.92 12.88
C ARG A 97 -3.24 -10.15 12.59
N VAL A 98 -2.44 -9.08 12.40
CA VAL A 98 -1.02 -9.18 12.07
C VAL A 98 -0.19 -8.22 12.91
N GLN A 99 0.91 -8.73 13.46
CA GLN A 99 1.92 -7.91 14.12
C GLN A 99 3.01 -7.53 13.12
N SER A 100 3.18 -6.23 12.87
CA SER A 100 4.20 -5.70 11.94
C SER A 100 4.56 -4.26 12.26
N SER A 101 5.77 -4.05 12.80
CA SER A 101 6.33 -2.71 13.07
C SER A 101 6.50 -1.88 11.79
N ARG A 102 6.87 -2.52 10.68
CA ARG A 102 6.99 -1.87 9.38
C ARG A 102 5.67 -1.23 8.93
N ILE A 103 4.57 -1.98 9.02
CA ILE A 103 3.25 -1.50 8.60
C ILE A 103 2.77 -0.36 9.51
N ARG A 104 2.98 -0.49 10.83
CA ARG A 104 2.69 0.60 11.78
C ARG A 104 3.49 1.87 11.44
N GLY A 105 4.78 1.74 11.15
CA GLY A 105 5.64 2.86 10.75
C GLY A 105 5.20 3.54 9.44
N MET A 106 4.81 2.76 8.43
CA MET A 106 4.25 3.29 7.18
C MET A 106 2.96 4.07 7.43
N LEU A 107 2.08 3.54 8.28
CA LEU A 107 0.81 4.17 8.62
C LEU A 107 1.03 5.46 9.42
N ALA A 108 1.96 5.47 10.37
CA ALA A 108 2.35 6.68 11.11
C ALA A 108 2.90 7.77 10.17
N GLY A 109 3.70 7.38 9.17
CA GLY A 109 4.17 8.30 8.13
C GLY A 109 3.04 8.88 7.28
N ALA A 110 2.01 8.09 6.96
CA ALA A 110 0.84 8.57 6.24
C ALA A 110 -0.04 9.48 7.12
N ALA A 111 -0.27 9.12 8.38
CA ALA A 111 -0.97 9.95 9.35
C ALA A 111 -0.31 11.32 9.50
N ALA A 112 1.03 11.38 9.59
CA ALA A 112 1.76 12.64 9.64
C ALA A 112 1.51 13.54 8.42
N VAL A 113 1.37 12.97 7.21
CA VAL A 113 1.01 13.73 5.99
C VAL A 113 -0.44 14.23 6.05
N LEU A 114 -1.35 13.49 6.69
CA LEU A 114 -2.76 13.85 6.80
C LEU A 114 -3.05 14.84 7.94
N LYS A 115 -2.20 14.94 8.97
CA LYS A 115 -2.39 15.85 10.13
C LYS A 115 -2.75 17.30 9.76
N PRO A 116 -2.13 17.95 8.74
CA PRO A 116 -2.51 19.31 8.35
C PRO A 116 -3.89 19.42 7.69
N ARG A 117 -4.58 18.30 7.41
CA ARG A 117 -5.82 18.21 6.61
C ARG A 117 -7.03 17.75 7.44
N THR A 118 -7.03 18.01 8.75
CA THR A 118 -8.08 17.58 9.70
C THR A 118 -9.46 18.19 9.49
N GLY A 119 -9.61 19.13 8.56
CA GLY A 119 -10.91 19.74 8.24
C GLY A 119 -11.97 18.77 7.70
N ALA A 120 -11.56 17.58 7.23
CA ALA A 120 -12.46 16.52 6.80
C ALA A 120 -12.75 15.51 7.93
N ALA A 121 -14.02 15.15 8.13
CA ALA A 121 -14.47 14.24 9.19
C ALA A 121 -13.77 12.87 9.10
N GLU A 122 -13.62 12.32 7.89
CA GLU A 122 -12.96 11.04 7.65
C GLU A 122 -11.49 11.04 8.08
N VAL A 123 -10.76 12.12 7.77
CA VAL A 123 -9.35 12.27 8.17
C VAL A 123 -9.22 12.33 9.68
N SER A 124 -10.07 13.12 10.34
CA SER A 124 -10.07 13.23 11.80
C SER A 124 -10.37 11.89 12.48
N SER A 125 -11.40 11.16 12.01
CA SER A 125 -11.75 9.83 12.51
C SER A 125 -10.58 8.84 12.37
N PHE A 126 -9.92 8.82 11.21
CA PHE A 126 -8.75 7.99 10.97
C PHE A 126 -7.60 8.31 11.93
N LEU A 127 -7.28 9.59 12.10
CA LEU A 127 -6.18 10.02 12.97
C LEU A 127 -6.45 9.65 14.45
N THR A 128 -7.66 9.87 14.95
CA THR A 128 -8.04 9.47 16.32
C THR A 128 -7.91 7.96 16.51
N ARG A 129 -8.37 7.16 15.55
CA ARG A 129 -8.26 5.70 15.61
C ARG A 129 -6.79 5.24 15.55
N HIS A 130 -5.97 5.87 14.71
CA HIS A 130 -4.54 5.58 14.60
C HIS A 130 -3.81 5.86 15.92
N GLU A 131 -4.10 6.98 16.58
CA GLU A 131 -3.49 7.34 17.87
C GLU A 131 -3.91 6.41 19.02
N SER A 132 -5.11 5.83 18.93
CA SER A 132 -5.63 4.88 19.91
C SER A 132 -5.18 3.43 19.65
N SER A 133 -4.57 3.16 18.49
CA SER A 133 -4.06 1.83 18.15
C SER A 133 -2.72 1.60 18.86
N PRO A 134 -2.49 0.41 19.46
CA PRO A 134 -1.19 0.03 20.01
C PRO A 134 -0.10 -0.08 18.94
#